data_AF-A0A3N2JFK9-F1
#
_entry.id   AF-A0A3N2JFK9-F1
#
_cell.length_a   1.000
_cell.length_b   1.000
_cell.length_c   1.000
_cell.angle_alpha   90.00
_cell.angle_beta   90.00
_cell.angle_gamma   90.00
#
_symmetry.space_group_name_H-M   'P 1'
#
loop_
_entity.id
_entity.type
_entity.pdbx_description
1 polymer ?
#
loop_
_entity_poly.entity_id
_entity_poly.type
_entity_poly.pdbx_seq_one_letter_code
_entity_poly.pdbx_strand_id
1 'polypeptide(L)'
;MTNDLERWAEAVADELGVDIDVVDVAGVLDLARDAAHQVERPAAPLTAFVAGYAAATAAAEGADPQDAVDDALSRASELALGWSSEPVVALGEAGTTGGDPTGGDEDEA
;
A
#
# COMPACT_ATOMS: atom_id res chain seq x y z
N MET A 1 -7.17 -29.73 14.90
CA MET A 1 -8.15 -28.99 15.72
C MET A 1 -8.16 -27.59 15.13
N THR A 2 -9.11 -27.34 14.24
CA THR A 2 -9.23 -26.09 13.48
C THR A 2 -9.40 -24.93 14.45
N ASN A 3 -8.63 -23.85 14.28
CA ASN A 3 -8.66 -22.73 15.21
C ASN A 3 -9.94 -21.88 15.01
N ASP A 4 -10.26 -20.97 15.94
CA ASP A 4 -11.47 -20.13 15.86
C ASP A 4 -11.49 -19.22 14.62
N LEU A 5 -10.33 -18.84 14.11
CA LEU A 5 -10.17 -17.95 12.95
C LEU A 5 -10.46 -18.67 11.64
N GLU A 6 -9.97 -19.90 11.48
CA GLU A 6 -10.27 -20.76 10.33
C GLU A 6 -11.78 -21.04 10.24
N ARG A 7 -12.40 -21.40 11.38
CA ARG A 7 -13.86 -21.61 11.45
C ARG A 7 -14.65 -20.33 11.15
N TRP A 8 -14.13 -19.18 11.57
CA TRP A 8 -14.74 -17.90 11.25
C TRP A 8 -14.63 -17.56 9.76
N ALA A 9 -13.48 -17.81 9.15
CA ALA A 9 -13.27 -17.60 7.72
C ALA A 9 -14.22 -18.48 6.89
N GLU A 10 -14.34 -19.77 7.22
CA GLU A 10 -15.31 -20.70 6.62
C GLU A 10 -16.74 -20.15 6.74
N ALA A 11 -17.17 -19.76 7.95
CA ALA A 11 -18.53 -19.26 8.17
C ALA A 11 -18.84 -17.96 7.39
N VAL A 12 -17.88 -17.04 7.27
CA VAL A 12 -18.05 -15.81 6.49
C VAL A 12 -18.05 -16.10 4.99
N ALA A 13 -17.19 -17.00 4.52
CA ALA A 13 -17.16 -17.40 3.11
C ALA A 13 -18.49 -18.03 2.70
N ASP A 14 -19.02 -18.95 3.52
CA ASP A 14 -20.33 -19.58 3.32
C ASP A 14 -21.46 -18.55 3.25
N GLU A 15 -21.50 -17.57 4.18
CA GLU A 15 -22.53 -16.53 4.22
C GLU A 15 -22.46 -15.60 2.99
N LEU A 16 -21.25 -15.31 2.50
CA LEU A 16 -21.04 -14.40 1.37
C LEU A 16 -21.03 -15.10 0.00
N GLY A 17 -21.14 -16.44 -0.02
CA GLY A 17 -21.08 -17.23 -1.25
C GLY A 17 -19.70 -17.20 -1.91
N VAL A 18 -18.64 -17.12 -1.10
CA VAL A 18 -17.24 -17.18 -1.56
C VAL A 18 -16.74 -18.62 -1.40
N ASP A 19 -16.01 -19.11 -2.39
CA ASP A 19 -15.30 -20.38 -2.28
C ASP A 19 -14.13 -20.22 -1.29
N ILE A 20 -14.17 -20.91 -0.15
CA ILE A 20 -13.12 -20.79 0.87
C ILE A 20 -11.78 -21.33 0.37
N ASP A 21 -11.78 -22.24 -0.61
CA ASP A 21 -10.56 -22.86 -1.14
C ASP A 21 -9.72 -21.86 -1.95
N VAL A 22 -10.31 -20.75 -2.43
CA VAL A 22 -9.57 -19.68 -3.11
C VAL A 22 -8.98 -18.65 -2.15
N VAL A 23 -9.33 -18.69 -0.87
CA VAL A 23 -8.89 -17.69 0.12
C VAL A 23 -7.70 -18.21 0.90
N ASP A 24 -6.51 -17.67 0.62
CA ASP A 24 -5.34 -17.87 1.48
C ASP A 24 -5.46 -17.06 2.77
N VAL A 25 -6.07 -17.65 3.80
CA VAL A 25 -6.25 -17.02 5.12
C VAL A 25 -4.90 -16.63 5.73
N ALA A 26 -3.86 -17.45 5.58
CA ALA A 26 -2.55 -17.15 6.15
C ALA A 26 -1.90 -15.95 5.43
N GLY A 27 -1.93 -15.98 4.09
CA GLY A 27 -1.42 -14.89 3.25
C GLY A 27 -2.12 -13.55 3.50
N VAL A 28 -3.44 -13.55 3.69
CA VAL A 28 -4.20 -12.32 4.05
C VAL A 28 -3.75 -11.76 5.40
N LEU A 29 -3.53 -12.62 6.39
CA LEU A 29 -3.10 -12.20 7.74
C LEU A 29 -1.65 -11.72 7.76
N ASP A 30 -0.78 -12.35 6.96
CA ASP A 30 0.60 -11.90 6.80
C ASP A 30 0.67 -10.57 6.05
N LEU A 31 -0.12 -10.38 4.99
CA LEU A 31 -0.26 -9.08 4.31
C LEU A 31 -0.74 -7.98 5.28
N ALA A 32 -1.77 -8.26 6.07
CA ALA A 32 -2.28 -7.30 7.05
C ALA A 32 -1.21 -6.95 8.09
N ARG A 33 -0.43 -7.95 8.54
CA ARG A 33 0.71 -7.74 9.45
C ARG A 33 1.76 -6.84 8.84
N ASP A 34 2.17 -7.10 7.61
CA ASP A 34 3.20 -6.32 6.91
C ASP A 34 2.74 -4.88 6.72
N ALA A 35 1.52 -4.67 6.25
CA ALA A 35 0.95 -3.33 6.11
C ALA A 35 0.90 -2.56 7.45
N ALA A 36 0.46 -3.20 8.53
CA ALA A 36 0.38 -2.56 9.84
C ALA A 36 1.74 -2.19 10.43
N HIS A 37 2.78 -2.97 10.14
CA HIS A 37 4.13 -2.72 10.64
C HIS A 37 4.88 -1.68 9.80
N GLN A 38 4.74 -1.73 8.48
CA GLN A 38 5.56 -0.93 7.56
C GLN A 38 4.94 0.43 7.22
N VAL A 39 3.60 0.54 7.23
CA VAL A 39 2.88 1.78 6.88
C VAL A 39 2.37 2.48 8.14
N GLU A 40 1.28 1.96 8.70
CA GLU A 40 0.70 2.37 9.98
C GLU A 40 -0.39 1.36 10.40
N ARG A 41 -0.77 1.32 11.68
CA ARG A 41 -1.75 0.33 12.18
C ARG A 41 -3.07 0.28 11.39
N PRO A 42 -3.66 1.41 10.95
CA PRO A 42 -4.87 1.40 10.11
C PRO A 42 -4.70 0.75 8.73
N ALA A 43 -3.47 0.56 8.24
CA ALA A 43 -3.21 0.00 6.92
C ALA A 43 -3.59 -1.48 6.83
N ALA A 44 -3.58 -2.25 7.92
CA ALA A 44 -3.96 -3.67 7.91
C ALA A 44 -5.33 -3.93 7.25
N PRO A 45 -6.46 -3.40 7.77
CA PRO A 45 -7.77 -3.63 7.17
C PRO A 45 -7.93 -2.98 5.79
N LEU A 46 -7.30 -1.82 5.56
CA LEU A 46 -7.36 -1.13 4.27
C LEU A 46 -6.71 -1.98 3.17
N THR A 47 -5.49 -2.46 3.40
CA THR A 47 -4.73 -3.23 2.42
C THR A 47 -5.39 -4.57 2.13
N ALA A 48 -5.90 -5.28 3.14
CA ALA A 48 -6.63 -6.54 2.94
C ALA A 48 -7.88 -6.35 2.07
N PHE A 49 -8.65 -5.27 2.31
CA PHE A 49 -9.82 -4.95 1.48
C PHE A 49 -9.42 -4.65 0.02
N VAL A 50 -8.38 -3.83 -0.19
CA VAL A 50 -7.92 -3.45 -1.54
C VAL A 50 -7.38 -4.66 -2.30
N ALA A 51 -6.60 -5.52 -1.65
CA ALA A 51 -6.08 -6.74 -2.27
C ALA A 51 -7.22 -7.68 -2.67
N GLY A 52 -8.19 -7.92 -1.78
CA GLY A 52 -9.37 -8.73 -2.10
C GLY A 52 -10.20 -8.16 -3.25
N TYR A 53 -10.40 -6.83 -3.28
CA TYR A 53 -11.11 -6.16 -4.37
C TYR A 53 -10.37 -6.29 -5.72
N ALA A 54 -9.04 -6.16 -5.71
CA ALA A 54 -8.22 -6.33 -6.90
C ALA A 54 -8.26 -7.77 -7.43
N ALA A 55 -8.15 -8.77 -6.54
CA ALA A 55 -8.26 -10.18 -6.89
C ALA A 55 -9.63 -10.50 -7.51
N ALA A 56 -10.72 -10.03 -6.90
CA ALA A 56 -12.07 -10.21 -7.43
C ALA A 56 -12.26 -9.56 -8.81
N THR A 57 -11.66 -8.38 -9.02
CA THR A 57 -11.70 -7.69 -10.32
C THR A 57 -10.96 -8.51 -11.39
N ALA A 58 -9.75 -8.99 -11.09
CA ALA A 58 -8.98 -9.82 -12.01
C ALA A 58 -9.67 -11.15 -12.34
N ALA A 59 -10.28 -11.80 -11.36
CA ALA A 59 -11.08 -13.00 -11.58
C ALA A 59 -12.30 -12.72 -12.48
N ALA A 60 -12.97 -11.57 -12.30
CA ALA A 60 -14.07 -11.15 -13.17
C ALA A 60 -13.63 -10.85 -14.62
N GLU A 61 -12.36 -10.50 -14.82
CA GLU A 61 -11.73 -10.31 -16.13
C GLU A 61 -11.23 -11.62 -16.76
N GLY A 62 -11.37 -12.75 -16.05
CA GLY A 62 -11.08 -14.10 -16.56
C GLY A 62 -9.75 -14.68 -16.08
N ALA A 63 -9.07 -14.08 -15.11
CA ALA A 63 -7.97 -14.72 -14.41
C ALA A 63 -8.47 -15.93 -13.59
N ASP A 64 -7.60 -16.91 -13.36
CA ASP A 64 -7.89 -17.96 -12.38
C ASP A 64 -8.04 -17.32 -10.98
N PRO A 65 -9.09 -17.63 -10.21
CA PRO A 65 -9.33 -16.99 -8.92
C PRO A 65 -8.20 -17.16 -7.91
N GLN A 66 -7.57 -18.33 -7.88
CA GLN A 66 -6.47 -18.60 -6.95
C GLN A 66 -5.23 -17.81 -7.36
N ASP A 67 -4.87 -17.84 -8.64
CA ASP A 67 -3.75 -17.04 -9.17
C ASP A 67 -3.99 -15.53 -8.95
N ALA A 68 -5.23 -15.06 -9.08
CA ALA A 68 -5.59 -13.66 -8.86
C ALA A 68 -5.45 -13.23 -7.39
N VAL A 69 -5.79 -14.11 -6.45
CA VAL A 69 -5.57 -13.89 -5.01
C VAL A 69 -4.07 -13.86 -4.71
N ASP A 70 -3.33 -14.87 -5.14
CA ASP A 70 -1.89 -14.98 -4.90
C ASP A 70 -1.12 -13.77 -5.45
N ASP A 71 -1.42 -13.34 -6.68
CA ASP A 71 -0.82 -12.17 -7.32
C ASP A 71 -1.16 -10.87 -6.56
N ALA A 72 -2.42 -10.69 -6.15
CA ALA A 72 -2.83 -9.50 -5.40
C ALA A 72 -2.15 -9.43 -4.03
N LEU A 73 -2.06 -10.56 -3.31
CA LEU A 73 -1.37 -10.65 -2.02
C LEU A 73 0.13 -10.39 -2.18
N SER A 74 0.79 -11.01 -3.16
CA SER A 74 2.23 -10.81 -3.40
C SER A 74 2.56 -9.35 -3.69
N ARG A 75 1.84 -8.72 -4.64
CA ARG A 75 2.07 -7.31 -5.02
C ARG A 75 1.82 -6.36 -3.86
N ALA A 76 0.77 -6.60 -3.06
CA ALA A 76 0.45 -5.76 -1.92
C ALA A 76 1.49 -5.91 -0.79
N SER A 77 1.97 -7.13 -0.53
CA SER A 77 3.01 -7.40 0.48
C SER A 77 4.34 -6.78 0.05
N GLU A 78 4.74 -6.94 -1.21
CA GLU A 78 5.95 -6.30 -1.76
C GLU A 78 5.91 -4.78 -1.62
N LEU A 79 4.75 -4.16 -1.91
CA LEU A 79 4.55 -2.73 -1.74
C LEU A 79 4.65 -2.30 -0.27
N ALA A 80 4.01 -3.04 0.64
CA ALA A 80 4.07 -2.77 2.07
C ALA A 80 5.50 -2.87 2.60
N LEU A 81 6.23 -3.94 2.25
CA LEU A 81 7.61 -4.18 2.68
C LEU A 81 8.59 -3.13 2.14
N GLY A 82 8.36 -2.62 0.92
CA GLY A 82 9.13 -1.54 0.31
C GLY A 82 8.72 -0.13 0.76
N TRP A 83 7.68 0.01 1.59
CA TRP A 83 7.15 1.31 1.96
C TRP A 83 8.16 2.12 2.78
N SER A 84 8.63 3.23 2.22
CA SER A 84 9.46 4.22 2.92
C SER A 84 8.68 5.53 3.02
N SER A 85 8.40 5.97 4.24
CA SER A 85 7.84 7.31 4.51
C SER A 85 8.93 8.39 4.35
N GLU A 86 9.68 8.38 3.25
CA GLU A 86 10.52 9.54 2.94
C GLU A 86 9.59 10.65 2.40
N PRO A 87 9.54 11.84 3.03
CA PRO A 87 8.93 12.97 2.37
C PRO A 87 9.73 13.22 1.10
N VAL A 88 9.07 13.16 -0.06
CA VAL A 88 9.65 13.67 -1.30
C VAL A 88 9.89 15.15 -1.04
N VAL A 89 11.11 15.52 -0.63
CA VAL A 89 11.48 16.91 -0.47
C VAL A 89 11.51 17.45 -1.89
N ALA A 90 10.40 18.04 -2.32
CA ALA A 90 10.33 18.81 -3.54
C ALA A 90 11.30 19.99 -3.37
N LEU A 91 12.55 19.78 -3.77
CA LEU A 91 13.53 20.86 -3.94
C LEU A 91 13.11 21.65 -5.17
N GLY A 92 12.12 22.52 -4.95
CA GLY A 92 11.69 23.57 -5.84
C GLY A 92 11.84 24.92 -5.14
N GLU A 93 12.71 25.74 -5.72
CA GLU A 93 12.66 27.22 -5.71
C GLU A 93 13.29 27.95 -4.51
N ALA A 94 14.61 28.20 -4.62
CA ALA A 94 15.22 29.42 -4.09
C ALA A 94 15.59 30.34 -5.27
N GLY A 95 14.58 31.05 -5.79
CA GLY A 95 14.75 32.18 -6.68
C GLY A 95 14.59 33.50 -5.92
N THR A 96 15.62 34.34 -6.02
CA THR A 96 15.66 35.81 -5.94
C THR A 96 15.60 36.54 -4.58
N THR A 97 16.76 37.10 -4.20
CA THR A 97 16.89 38.52 -3.83
C THR A 97 18.07 39.03 -4.67
N GLY A 98 17.90 39.80 -5.74
CA GLY A 98 17.31 41.14 -5.71
C GLY A 98 18.39 42.10 -5.20
N GLY A 99 19.27 42.56 -6.09
CA GLY A 99 20.42 43.39 -5.76
C GLY A 99 20.07 44.84 -5.44
N ASP A 100 21.02 45.54 -4.81
CA ASP A 100 21.06 47.00 -4.75
C ASP A 100 22.35 47.48 -5.43
N PRO A 101 22.27 48.40 -6.41
CA PRO A 101 23.43 48.97 -7.08
C PRO A 101 23.74 50.35 -6.50
N THR A 102 24.90 50.51 -5.87
CA THR A 102 25.52 51.83 -5.71
C THR A 102 26.89 51.82 -6.38
N GLY A 103 26.91 52.22 -7.66
CA GLY A 103 27.98 53.11 -8.13
C GLY A 103 27.79 54.44 -7.41
N GLY A 104 28.81 55.20 -7.04
CA GLY A 104 30.17 55.29 -7.50
C GLY A 104 30.52 56.75 -7.28
N ASP A 105 31.73 57.05 -6.82
CA ASP A 105 32.32 58.38 -6.99
C ASP A 105 33.84 58.22 -6.91
N GLU A 106 34.44 58.34 -8.08
CA GLU A 106 35.80 58.79 -8.27
C GLU A 106 35.84 60.29 -7.88
N ASP A 107 36.81 60.73 -7.06
CA ASP A 107 37.83 61.75 -7.39
C ASP A 107 38.47 62.47 -6.18
N GLU A 108 39.75 62.78 -6.36
CA GLU A 108 40.63 63.82 -5.75
C GLU A 108 40.66 64.13 -4.23
N ALA A 109 41.82 63.86 -3.60
CA ALA A 109 42.77 64.88 -3.09
C ALA A 109 44.11 64.26 -2.61
#